data_AF-A0A538QMG6-F1
#
_entry.id   AF-A0A538QMG6-F1
#
_cell.length_a   1.000
_cell.length_b   1.000
_cell.length_c   1.000
_cell.angle_alpha   90.00
_cell.angle_beta   90.00
_cell.angle_gamma   90.00
#
_symmetry.space_group_name_H-M   'P 1'
#
loop_
_entity.id
_entity.type
_entity.pdbx_description
1 polymer ?
#
loop_
_entity_poly.entity_id
_entity_poly.type
_entity_poly.pdbx_seq_one_letter_code
_entity_poly.pdbx_strand_id
1 'polypeptide(L)'
;MPEVFHLHGTRVVAGNNMPSPNLVVLPSKLPAHGRLGYARGAVASPVCVAVGLFAACLGVGYAGLLGAAVAVVLVLVLGANASRYRRVRDYLDNQAKLQVRARRNCQRLRQMRRTSPVRMRHYDELRSLVEEIERIDETEAERFELQDLLDHFVRLAVYHQRCIDALRLSGADGLPAATPAPELGRSSRRGDIIQRRLRHRDQCVRKMAQITDEIEGIDQLVRLVAQRTAAPSLDVDLDREIDRRLWELDEVDDALHQLSA
;
A
#
# COMPACT_ATOMS: atom_id res chain seq x y z
N MET A 1 55.35 33.30 -8.14
CA MET A 1 54.03 33.75 -8.65
C MET A 1 53.15 32.51 -8.84
N PRO A 2 52.44 32.06 -7.80
CA PRO A 2 51.46 30.98 -7.90
C PRO A 2 50.03 31.53 -7.87
N GLU A 3 49.22 31.23 -8.88
CA GLU A 3 47.77 31.45 -8.84
C GLU A 3 47.04 30.12 -8.62
N VAL A 4 46.29 30.10 -7.53
CA VAL A 4 45.40 29.04 -7.04
C VAL A 4 44.00 29.38 -7.54
N PHE A 5 43.38 28.49 -8.29
CA PHE A 5 41.96 28.61 -8.65
C PHE A 5 41.08 28.06 -7.52
N HIS A 6 40.41 28.98 -6.83
CA HIS A 6 39.26 28.73 -5.95
C HIS A 6 37.97 28.79 -6.76
N LEU A 7 37.09 27.79 -6.62
CA LEU A 7 35.71 27.85 -7.12
C LEU A 7 34.71 27.55 -6.00
N HIS A 8 34.01 28.63 -5.64
CA HIS A 8 32.69 28.76 -5.00
C HIS A 8 32.19 27.66 -4.03
N GLY A 9 32.43 27.91 -2.73
CA GLY A 9 31.55 27.46 -1.66
C GLY A 9 30.48 28.54 -1.36
N THR A 10 29.21 28.23 -1.64
CA THR A 10 28.07 28.99 -1.11
C THR A 10 27.83 28.58 0.34
N ARG A 11 27.99 29.57 1.22
CA ARG A 11 27.78 29.49 2.67
C ARG A 11 26.32 29.85 2.93
N VAL A 12 25.48 28.88 3.28
CA VAL A 12 24.12 29.16 3.79
C VAL A 12 24.22 29.35 5.31
N VAL A 13 23.97 30.58 5.73
CA VAL A 13 23.84 31.00 7.12
C VAL A 13 22.48 30.53 7.64
N ALA A 14 22.48 29.66 8.65
CA ALA A 14 21.25 29.30 9.37
C ALA A 14 20.91 30.43 10.34
N GLY A 15 19.93 31.26 9.96
CA GLY A 15 19.29 32.22 10.86
C GLY A 15 18.37 31.51 11.84
N ASN A 16 18.73 31.57 13.12
CA ASN A 16 17.82 31.36 14.24
C ASN A 16 16.72 32.43 14.23
N ASN A 17 15.44 32.03 14.18
CA ASN A 17 14.39 32.41 15.14
C ASN A 17 12.96 32.17 14.58
N MET A 18 12.17 31.43 15.38
CA MET A 18 10.70 31.29 15.40
C MET A 18 9.97 30.46 14.33
N PRO A 19 8.80 29.88 14.66
CA PRO A 19 8.57 28.92 15.74
C PRO A 19 8.00 27.61 15.17
N SER A 20 8.41 26.50 15.75
CA SER A 20 7.81 25.19 15.50
C SER A 20 6.33 25.18 15.91
N PRO A 21 5.37 24.79 15.04
CA PRO A 21 4.21 24.11 15.54
C PRO A 21 4.71 22.73 15.97
N ASN A 22 4.95 22.58 17.27
CA ASN A 22 5.02 21.26 17.90
C ASN A 22 3.68 20.57 17.65
N LEU A 23 3.58 19.84 16.53
CA LEU A 23 2.58 18.81 16.37
C LEU A 23 3.04 17.65 17.26
N VAL A 24 2.80 17.81 18.56
CA VAL A 24 2.80 16.70 19.50
C VAL A 24 1.70 15.78 19.03
N VAL A 25 2.07 14.76 18.25
CA VAL A 25 1.24 13.59 18.03
C VAL A 25 1.16 12.91 19.39
N LEU A 26 0.17 13.32 20.20
CA LEU A 26 -0.27 12.52 21.32
C LEU A 26 -0.60 11.14 20.73
N PRO A 27 -0.03 10.04 21.24
CA PRO A 27 -0.64 8.75 21.01
C PRO A 27 -2.03 8.84 21.64
N SER A 28 -3.06 9.04 20.82
CA SER A 28 -4.41 8.70 21.22
C SER A 28 -4.35 7.24 21.63
N LYS A 29 -4.33 7.02 22.94
CA LYS A 29 -4.71 5.74 23.54
C LYS A 29 -6.15 5.52 23.10
N LEU A 30 -6.31 4.96 21.90
CA LEU A 30 -7.49 4.25 21.50
C LEU A 30 -7.75 3.25 22.63
N PRO A 31 -8.90 3.31 23.31
CA PRO A 31 -9.26 2.24 24.22
C PRO A 31 -9.26 0.96 23.40
N ALA A 32 -8.25 0.12 23.63
CA ALA A 32 -8.35 -1.29 23.37
C ALA A 32 -9.55 -1.75 24.18
N HIS A 33 -10.65 -2.13 23.51
CA HIS A 33 -11.80 -2.96 23.92
C HIS A 33 -12.95 -2.62 22.95
N GLY A 34 -13.40 -3.47 22.01
CA GLY A 34 -13.03 -4.84 21.71
C GLY A 34 -13.21 -5.12 20.22
N ARG A 35 -12.63 -6.22 19.76
CA ARG A 35 -12.88 -6.77 18.43
C ARG A 35 -14.36 -7.11 18.31
N LEU A 36 -15.13 -6.22 17.69
CA LEU A 36 -16.45 -6.52 17.18
C LEU A 36 -16.29 -7.46 15.98
N GLY A 37 -16.50 -8.75 16.22
CA GLY A 37 -16.57 -9.76 15.17
C GLY A 37 -17.88 -9.63 14.42
N TYR A 38 -17.80 -9.36 13.12
CA TYR A 38 -18.93 -9.43 12.20
C TYR A 38 -19.31 -10.92 12.03
N ALA A 39 -20.29 -11.40 12.79
CA ALA A 39 -20.84 -12.74 12.63
C ALA A 39 -22.22 -12.64 11.96
N ARG A 40 -22.27 -12.99 10.66
CA ARG A 40 -23.52 -13.26 9.90
C ARG A 40 -24.64 -12.21 10.04
N GLY A 41 -24.39 -10.98 9.61
CA GLY A 41 -25.47 -10.03 9.25
C GLY A 41 -26.21 -9.36 10.40
N ALA A 42 -25.84 -9.60 11.65
CA ALA A 42 -26.28 -8.79 12.79
C ALA A 42 -25.12 -7.90 13.23
N VAL A 43 -25.24 -6.59 12.97
CA VAL A 43 -24.37 -5.61 13.60
C VAL A 43 -24.70 -5.65 15.08
N ALA A 44 -23.89 -6.33 15.89
CA ALA A 44 -23.87 -6.13 17.34
C ALA A 44 -23.27 -4.74 17.60
N SER A 45 -23.95 -3.71 17.11
CA SER A 45 -23.68 -2.33 17.44
C SER A 45 -23.75 -2.24 18.97
N PRO A 46 -22.78 -1.59 19.63
CA PRO A 46 -22.84 -1.39 21.08
C PRO A 46 -24.13 -0.70 21.52
N VAL A 47 -24.77 0.07 20.62
CA VAL A 47 -26.10 0.65 20.83
C VAL A 47 -27.18 -0.42 20.88
N CYS A 48 -27.17 -1.41 19.97
CA CYS A 48 -28.13 -2.52 19.99
C CYS A 48 -27.94 -3.42 21.22
N VAL A 49 -26.69 -3.66 21.63
CA VAL A 49 -26.38 -4.42 22.85
C VAL A 49 -26.83 -3.65 24.10
N ALA A 50 -26.59 -2.34 24.16
CA ALA A 50 -27.03 -1.49 25.27
C ALA A 50 -28.55 -1.37 25.33
N VAL A 51 -29.23 -1.21 24.18
CA VAL A 51 -30.70 -1.19 24.10
C VAL A 51 -31.30 -2.54 24.48
N GLY A 52 -30.68 -3.66 24.06
CA GLY A 52 -31.09 -5.00 24.45
C GLY A 52 -30.93 -5.24 25.97
N LEU A 53 -29.79 -4.84 26.55
CA LEU A 53 -29.54 -4.90 27.98
C LEU A 53 -30.51 -4.01 28.76
N PHE A 54 -30.74 -2.78 28.29
CA PHE A 54 -31.66 -1.85 28.92
C PHE A 54 -33.11 -2.36 28.88
N ALA A 55 -33.55 -2.89 27.75
CA ALA A 55 -34.86 -3.50 27.60
C ALA A 55 -35.00 -4.78 28.45
N ALA A 56 -33.95 -5.59 28.58
CA ALA A 56 -33.92 -6.75 29.46
C ALA A 56 -34.02 -6.34 30.94
N CYS A 57 -33.27 -5.33 31.37
CA CYS A 57 -33.32 -4.81 32.74
C CYS A 57 -34.69 -4.19 33.08
N LEU A 58 -35.30 -3.45 32.15
CA LEU A 58 -36.66 -2.92 32.33
C LEU A 58 -37.72 -4.02 32.35
N GLY A 59 -37.58 -5.05 31.52
CA GLY A 59 -38.49 -6.20 31.46
C GLY A 59 -38.47 -7.04 32.75
N VAL A 60 -37.30 -7.19 33.38
CA VAL A 60 -37.15 -7.88 34.68
C VAL A 60 -37.86 -7.10 35.80
N GLY A 61 -37.87 -5.76 35.74
CA GLY A 61 -38.45 -4.90 36.78
C GLY A 61 -39.99 -4.83 36.80
N TYR A 62 -40.67 -5.01 35.66
CA TYR A 62 -42.12 -4.77 35.56
C TYR A 62 -43.01 -6.02 35.35
N ALA A 63 -42.47 -7.16 34.90
CA ALA A 63 -43.29 -8.38 34.64
C ALA A 63 -42.55 -9.73 34.77
N GLY A 64 -41.29 -9.76 35.24
CA GLY A 64 -40.50 -10.98 35.34
C GLY A 64 -40.07 -11.57 33.98
N LEU A 65 -39.85 -12.89 33.92
CA LEU A 65 -39.28 -13.62 32.77
C LEU A 65 -40.03 -13.40 31.44
N LEU A 66 -41.36 -13.23 31.50
CA LEU A 66 -42.19 -12.99 30.32
C LEU A 66 -41.91 -11.62 29.68
N GLY A 67 -41.68 -10.57 30.49
CA GLY A 67 -41.32 -9.25 29.98
C GLY A 67 -39.97 -9.24 29.27
N ALA A 68 -38.99 -9.96 29.82
CA ALA A 68 -37.68 -10.14 29.19
C ALA A 68 -37.79 -10.91 27.86
N ALA A 69 -38.59 -11.98 27.80
CA ALA A 69 -38.80 -12.74 26.58
C ALA A 69 -39.46 -11.89 25.47
N VAL A 70 -40.49 -11.11 25.80
CA VAL A 70 -41.16 -10.22 24.84
C VAL A 70 -40.20 -9.14 24.35
N ALA A 71 -39.41 -8.53 25.23
CA ALA A 71 -38.42 -7.52 24.85
C ALA A 71 -37.37 -8.07 23.86
N VAL A 72 -36.84 -9.27 24.12
CA VAL A 72 -35.88 -9.93 23.22
C VAL A 72 -36.53 -10.22 21.86
N VAL A 73 -37.75 -10.74 21.83
CA VAL A 73 -38.49 -10.99 20.58
C VAL A 73 -38.71 -9.70 19.81
N LEU A 74 -39.09 -8.60 20.48
CA LEU A 74 -39.28 -7.30 19.85
C LEU A 74 -37.98 -6.76 19.24
N VAL A 75 -36.86 -6.88 19.95
CA VAL A 75 -35.54 -6.48 19.43
C VAL A 75 -35.15 -7.34 18.22
N LEU A 76 -35.42 -8.65 18.25
CA LEU A 76 -35.16 -9.55 17.11
C LEU A 76 -36.04 -9.22 15.90
N VAL A 77 -37.32 -8.94 16.11
CA VAL A 77 -38.27 -8.58 15.03
C VAL A 77 -37.95 -7.20 14.47
N LEU A 78 -37.64 -6.22 15.32
CA LEU A 78 -37.20 -4.89 14.89
C LEU A 78 -35.85 -4.95 14.19
N GLY A 79 -34.90 -5.76 14.68
CA GLY A 79 -33.62 -6.01 14.02
C GLY A 79 -33.79 -6.70 12.67
N ALA A 80 -34.67 -7.70 12.58
CA ALA A 80 -35.00 -8.38 11.33
C ALA A 80 -35.67 -7.43 10.33
N ASN A 81 -36.61 -6.59 10.77
CA ASN A 81 -37.28 -5.61 9.91
C ASN A 81 -36.35 -4.45 9.52
N ALA A 82 -35.50 -3.96 10.43
CA ALA A 82 -34.45 -2.99 10.14
C ALA A 82 -33.46 -3.54 9.10
N SER A 83 -33.11 -4.83 9.20
CA SER A 83 -32.26 -5.51 8.21
C SER A 83 -32.95 -5.69 6.85
N ARG A 84 -34.28 -5.53 6.73
CA ARG A 84 -34.99 -5.57 5.44
C ARG A 84 -35.00 -4.21 4.72
N TYR A 85 -34.63 -3.12 5.41
CA TYR A 85 -34.48 -1.83 4.75
C TYR A 85 -33.21 -1.83 3.90
N ARG A 86 -33.37 -1.76 2.58
CA ARG A 86 -32.27 -1.68 1.61
C ARG A 86 -31.25 -0.60 1.99
N ARG A 87 -31.72 0.60 2.35
CA ARG A 87 -30.88 1.71 2.81
C ARG A 87 -29.94 1.36 3.98
N VAL A 88 -30.40 0.54 4.92
CA VAL A 88 -29.56 0.13 6.07
C VAL A 88 -28.52 -0.88 5.62
N ARG A 89 -28.87 -1.84 4.75
CA ARG A 89 -27.89 -2.76 4.15
C ARG A 89 -26.84 -2.02 3.34
N ASP A 90 -27.28 -1.13 2.45
CA ASP A 90 -26.38 -0.34 1.60
C ASP A 90 -25.40 0.48 2.45
N TYR A 91 -25.88 1.08 3.56
CA TYR A 91 -25.02 1.79 4.49
C TYR A 91 -24.01 0.88 5.19
N LEU A 92 -24.44 -0.31 5.64
CA LEU A 92 -23.56 -1.27 6.31
C LEU A 92 -22.53 -1.87 5.36
N ASP A 93 -22.92 -2.15 4.12
CA ASP A 93 -22.04 -2.65 3.07
C ASP A 93 -21.00 -1.57 2.71
N ASN A 94 -21.40 -0.30 2.59
CA ASN A 94 -20.48 0.81 2.41
C ASN A 94 -19.50 0.96 3.58
N GLN A 95 -19.95 0.83 4.82
CA GLN A 95 -19.07 0.83 6.00
C GLN A 95 -18.09 -0.35 6.00
N ALA A 96 -18.55 -1.55 5.61
CA ALA A 96 -17.69 -2.72 5.50
C ALA A 96 -16.62 -2.51 4.41
N LYS A 97 -17.00 -1.99 3.24
CA LYS A 97 -16.08 -1.61 2.16
C LYS A 97 -15.02 -0.62 2.64
N LEU A 98 -15.43 0.46 3.32
CA LEU A 98 -14.50 1.44 3.88
C LEU A 98 -13.53 0.83 4.89
N GLN A 99 -14.00 -0.08 5.75
CA GLN A 99 -13.12 -0.77 6.70
C GLN A 99 -12.10 -1.68 6.01
N VAL A 100 -12.51 -2.41 4.96
CA VAL A 100 -11.60 -3.25 4.17
C VAL A 100 -10.54 -2.37 3.49
N ARG A 101 -10.94 -1.26 2.85
CA ARG A 101 -10.01 -0.29 2.24
C ARG A 101 -9.03 0.29 3.27
N ALA A 102 -9.53 0.72 4.43
CA ALA A 102 -8.69 1.26 5.51
C ALA A 102 -7.67 0.23 6.02
N ARG A 103 -8.07 -1.04 6.17
CA ARG A 103 -7.17 -2.13 6.57
C ARG A 103 -6.09 -2.38 5.52
N ARG A 104 -6.47 -2.43 4.23
CA ARG A 104 -5.54 -2.61 3.10
C ARG A 104 -4.52 -1.48 3.05
N ASN A 105 -4.97 -0.22 3.16
CA ASN A 105 -4.09 0.95 3.21
C ASN A 105 -3.14 0.94 4.41
N CYS A 106 -3.64 0.58 5.60
CA CYS A 106 -2.78 0.42 6.77
C CYS A 106 -1.70 -0.65 6.56
N GLN A 107 -2.03 -1.76 5.88
CA GLN A 107 -1.08 -2.83 5.58
C GLN A 107 -0.02 -2.37 4.58
N ARG A 108 -0.42 -1.70 3.49
CA ARG A 108 0.51 -1.10 2.50
C ARG A 108 1.50 -0.15 3.16
N LEU A 109 0.99 0.82 3.95
CA LEU A 109 1.83 1.78 4.65
C LEU A 109 2.81 1.11 5.62
N ARG A 110 2.41 0.05 6.31
CA ARG A 110 3.31 -0.73 7.18
C ARG A 110 4.45 -1.38 6.39
N GLN A 111 4.18 -1.89 5.19
CA GLN A 111 5.20 -2.48 4.32
C GLN A 111 6.13 -1.40 3.75
N MET A 112 5.55 -0.29 3.27
CA MET A 112 6.29 0.83 2.69
C MET A 112 7.23 1.53 3.68
N ARG A 113 6.98 1.47 4.99
CA ARG A 113 7.89 2.04 6.02
C ARG A 113 9.34 1.52 5.93
N ARG A 114 9.56 0.35 5.33
CA ARG A 114 10.90 -0.23 5.15
C ARG A 114 11.58 0.22 3.86
N THR A 115 10.85 0.87 2.95
CA THR A 115 11.35 1.31 1.65
C THR A 115 11.97 2.71 1.73
N SER A 116 12.62 3.14 0.65
CA SER A 116 13.21 4.48 0.56
C SER A 116 12.14 5.59 0.62
N PRO A 117 12.47 6.79 1.15
CA PRO A 117 11.52 7.91 1.22
C PRO A 117 11.05 8.37 -0.18
N VAL A 118 11.87 8.16 -1.22
CA VAL A 118 11.49 8.45 -2.61
C VAL A 118 10.35 7.54 -3.06
N ARG A 119 10.46 6.22 -2.82
CA ARG A 119 9.40 5.26 -3.15
C ARG A 119 8.12 5.51 -2.34
N MET A 120 8.25 5.99 -1.10
CA MET A 120 7.09 6.41 -0.30
C MET A 120 6.34 7.59 -0.94
N ARG A 121 7.05 8.61 -1.44
CA ARG A 121 6.42 9.75 -2.13
C ARG A 121 5.70 9.33 -3.41
N HIS A 122 6.34 8.49 -4.23
CA HIS A 122 5.70 7.97 -5.44
C HIS A 122 4.43 7.18 -5.11
N TYR A 123 4.47 6.37 -4.04
CA TYR A 123 3.28 5.67 -3.57
C TYR A 123 2.17 6.64 -3.13
N ASP A 124 2.50 7.69 -2.39
CA ASP A 124 1.51 8.68 -1.96
C ASP A 124 0.89 9.44 -3.14
N GLU A 125 1.68 9.76 -4.17
CA GLU A 125 1.20 10.36 -5.42
C GLU A 125 0.23 9.42 -6.16
N LEU A 126 0.64 8.17 -6.39
CA LEU A 126 -0.21 7.17 -7.05
C LEU A 126 -1.48 6.88 -6.25
N ARG A 127 -1.37 6.78 -4.94
CA ARG A 127 -2.52 6.60 -4.05
C ARG A 127 -3.49 7.77 -4.17
N SER A 128 -2.99 9.01 -4.21
CA SER A 128 -3.83 10.19 -4.39
C SER A 128 -4.55 10.18 -5.74
N LEU A 129 -3.87 9.76 -6.82
CA LEU A 129 -4.48 9.64 -8.15
C LEU A 129 -5.57 8.57 -8.16
N VAL A 130 -5.31 7.40 -7.60
CA VAL A 130 -6.31 6.32 -7.51
C VAL A 130 -7.51 6.73 -6.64
N GLU A 131 -7.28 7.41 -5.52
CA GLU A 131 -8.36 7.97 -4.68
C GLU A 131 -9.20 9.00 -5.45
N GLU A 132 -8.58 9.81 -6.32
CA GLU A 132 -9.28 10.76 -7.17
C GLU A 132 -10.09 10.08 -8.29
N ILE A 133 -9.51 9.07 -8.95
CA ILE A 133 -10.20 8.26 -9.96
C ILE A 133 -11.41 7.57 -9.34
N GLU A 134 -11.25 6.88 -8.20
CA GLU A 134 -12.36 6.22 -7.49
C GLU A 134 -13.49 7.20 -7.11
N ARG A 135 -13.14 8.46 -6.84
CA ARG A 135 -14.11 9.51 -6.52
C ARG A 135 -14.90 9.96 -7.75
N ILE A 136 -14.26 10.00 -8.92
CA ILE A 136 -14.88 10.44 -10.18
C ILE A 136 -15.68 9.29 -10.81
N ASP A 137 -15.05 8.13 -10.96
CA ASP A 137 -15.61 6.92 -11.57
C ASP A 137 -15.10 5.66 -10.86
N GLU A 138 -15.89 5.17 -9.90
CA GLU A 138 -15.58 3.93 -9.16
C GLU A 138 -15.56 2.71 -10.08
N THR A 139 -16.35 2.69 -11.16
CA THR A 139 -16.45 1.54 -12.05
C THR A 139 -15.21 1.36 -12.92
N GLU A 140 -14.63 2.47 -13.37
CA GLU A 140 -13.38 2.43 -14.13
C GLU A 140 -12.20 2.04 -13.24
N ALA A 141 -12.18 2.50 -11.97
CA ALA A 141 -11.19 2.07 -10.99
C ALA A 141 -11.25 0.56 -10.70
N GLU A 142 -12.46 0.00 -10.61
CA GLU A 142 -12.68 -1.44 -10.45
C GLU A 142 -12.28 -2.21 -11.73
N ARG A 143 -12.60 -1.68 -12.92
CA ARG A 143 -12.27 -2.30 -14.21
C ARG A 143 -10.78 -2.50 -14.42
N PHE A 144 -9.97 -1.51 -14.04
CA PHE A 144 -8.50 -1.60 -14.12
C PHE A 144 -7.85 -2.14 -12.85
N GLU A 145 -8.64 -2.62 -11.88
CA GLU A 145 -8.16 -3.18 -10.62
C GLU A 145 -7.10 -2.28 -9.94
N LEU A 146 -7.31 -0.96 -9.93
CA LEU A 146 -6.28 0.01 -9.51
C LEU A 146 -5.76 -0.24 -8.08
N GLN A 147 -6.62 -0.80 -7.22
CA GLN A 147 -6.24 -1.21 -5.88
C GLN A 147 -5.25 -2.39 -5.88
N ASP A 148 -5.41 -3.35 -6.79
CA ASP A 148 -4.50 -4.48 -6.94
C ASP A 148 -3.16 -4.03 -7.56
N LEU A 149 -3.18 -3.06 -8.47
CA LEU A 149 -1.96 -2.40 -8.97
C LEU A 149 -1.19 -1.67 -7.86
N LEU A 150 -1.88 -0.98 -6.94
CA LEU A 150 -1.22 -0.37 -5.77
C LEU A 150 -0.61 -1.42 -4.84
N ASP A 151 -1.26 -2.59 -4.66
CA ASP A 151 -0.67 -3.70 -3.92
C ASP A 151 0.57 -4.24 -4.63
N HIS A 152 0.50 -4.38 -5.95
CA HIS A 152 1.60 -4.84 -6.78
C HIS A 152 2.80 -3.88 -6.67
N PHE A 153 2.57 -2.58 -6.82
CA PHE A 153 3.60 -1.54 -6.62
C PHE A 153 4.30 -1.68 -5.26
N VAL A 154 3.53 -1.87 -4.17
CA VAL A 154 4.11 -1.99 -2.82
C VAL A 154 4.97 -3.25 -2.72
N ARG A 155 4.56 -4.37 -3.32
CA ARG A 155 5.38 -5.60 -3.38
C ARG A 155 6.69 -5.33 -4.12
N LEU A 156 6.63 -4.72 -5.31
CA LEU A 156 7.82 -4.37 -6.10
C LEU A 156 8.75 -3.42 -5.36
N ALA A 157 8.23 -2.37 -4.73
CA ALA A 157 9.03 -1.42 -3.96
C ALA A 157 9.76 -2.10 -2.78
N VAL A 158 9.10 -3.04 -2.11
CA VAL A 158 9.74 -3.84 -1.05
C VAL A 158 10.80 -4.79 -1.62
N TYR A 159 10.54 -5.46 -2.75
CA TYR A 159 11.54 -6.30 -3.41
C TYR A 159 12.76 -5.51 -3.89
N HIS A 160 12.54 -4.35 -4.50
CA HIS A 160 13.60 -3.42 -4.89
C HIS A 160 14.48 -3.03 -3.70
N GLN A 161 13.88 -2.70 -2.55
CA GLN A 161 14.62 -2.39 -1.34
C GLN A 161 15.44 -3.59 -0.83
N ARG A 162 14.87 -4.81 -0.88
CA ARG A 162 15.62 -6.04 -0.52
C ARG A 162 16.81 -6.28 -1.43
N CYS A 163 16.70 -5.99 -2.73
CA CYS A 163 17.83 -6.08 -3.66
C CYS A 163 18.93 -5.07 -3.31
N ILE A 164 18.56 -3.82 -2.97
CA ILE A 164 19.52 -2.82 -2.47
C ILE A 164 20.24 -3.32 -1.22
N ASP A 165 19.48 -3.84 -0.25
CA ASP A 165 20.04 -4.33 1.02
C ASP A 165 20.96 -5.54 0.79
N ALA A 166 20.59 -6.45 -0.12
CA ALA A 166 21.43 -7.58 -0.50
C ALA A 166 22.74 -7.14 -1.18
N LEU A 167 22.69 -6.13 -2.06
CA LEU A 167 23.88 -5.54 -2.67
C LEU A 167 24.80 -4.91 -1.62
N ARG A 168 24.24 -4.14 -0.68
CA ARG A 168 24.99 -3.55 0.44
C ARG A 168 25.67 -4.62 1.30
N LEU A 169 24.93 -5.66 1.70
CA LEU A 169 25.46 -6.76 2.52
C LEU A 169 26.52 -7.59 1.79
N SER A 170 26.44 -7.68 0.46
CA SER A 170 27.46 -8.39 -0.34
C SER A 170 28.81 -7.68 -0.37
N GLY A 171 28.89 -6.44 0.14
CA GLY A 171 30.09 -5.61 0.08
C GLY A 171 30.39 -5.18 -1.35
N ALA A 172 29.37 -4.95 -2.17
CA ALA A 172 29.51 -4.62 -3.59
C ALA A 172 30.42 -3.41 -3.83
N ASP A 173 30.42 -2.44 -2.92
CA ASP A 173 31.27 -1.24 -2.98
C ASP A 173 32.78 -1.56 -2.82
N GLY A 174 33.11 -2.71 -2.22
CA GLY A 174 34.48 -3.19 -2.06
C GLY A 174 34.92 -4.18 -3.15
N LEU A 175 34.04 -4.55 -4.09
CA LEU A 175 34.39 -5.43 -5.20
C LEU A 175 34.97 -4.60 -6.36
N PRO A 176 36.15 -4.95 -6.88
CA PRO A 176 36.75 -4.22 -8.00
C PRO A 176 35.81 -4.28 -9.23
N ALA A 177 35.58 -3.13 -9.87
CA ALA A 177 34.69 -2.99 -11.03
C ALA A 177 35.11 -3.87 -12.22
N ALA A 178 36.41 -4.13 -12.34
CA ALA A 178 37.00 -5.10 -13.26
C ALA A 178 37.82 -6.10 -12.43
N THR A 179 37.61 -7.39 -12.64
CA THR A 179 38.50 -8.40 -12.05
C THR A 179 39.85 -8.25 -12.73
N PRO A 180 40.94 -7.87 -12.03
CA PRO A 180 42.27 -7.96 -12.63
C PRO A 180 42.49 -9.42 -13.05
N ALA A 181 43.11 -9.61 -14.22
CA ALA A 181 43.44 -10.91 -14.75
C ALA A 181 44.04 -11.80 -13.63
N PRO A 182 43.68 -13.10 -13.57
CA PRO A 182 44.11 -13.97 -12.49
C PRO A 182 45.63 -13.97 -12.43
N GLU A 183 46.18 -13.29 -11.41
CA GLU A 183 47.61 -13.37 -11.13
C GLU A 183 47.96 -14.83 -10.87
N LEU A 184 48.87 -15.37 -11.69
CA LEU A 184 49.47 -16.70 -11.56
C LEU A 184 50.06 -16.83 -10.14
N GLY A 185 49.28 -17.40 -9.20
CA GLY A 185 49.69 -17.58 -7.80
C GLY A 185 48.60 -17.45 -6.74
N ARG A 186 47.39 -16.94 -7.07
CA ARG A 186 46.28 -16.88 -6.09
C ARG A 186 45.52 -18.20 -5.98
N SER A 187 45.00 -18.50 -4.79
CA SER A 187 44.26 -19.75 -4.55
C SER A 187 42.96 -19.79 -5.37
N SER A 188 42.78 -20.87 -6.16
CA SER A 188 41.58 -21.12 -7.00
C SER A 188 40.28 -20.83 -6.24
N ARG A 189 40.21 -21.26 -4.97
CA ARG A 189 39.04 -21.09 -4.11
C ARG A 189 38.66 -19.62 -3.85
N ARG A 190 39.64 -18.70 -3.74
CA ARG A 190 39.35 -17.27 -3.59
C ARG A 190 38.80 -16.67 -4.88
N GLY A 191 39.34 -17.10 -6.03
CA GLY A 191 38.81 -16.73 -7.35
C GLY A 191 37.35 -17.13 -7.53
N ASP A 192 37.01 -18.38 -7.19
CA ASP A 192 35.65 -18.90 -7.29
C ASP A 192 34.65 -18.12 -6.41
N ILE A 193 35.05 -17.75 -5.18
CA ILE A 193 34.21 -16.98 -4.27
C ILE A 193 33.94 -15.57 -4.85
N ILE A 194 34.97 -14.91 -5.38
CA ILE A 194 34.83 -13.59 -5.99
C ILE A 194 33.93 -13.68 -7.23
N GLN A 195 34.13 -14.67 -8.08
CA GLN A 195 33.31 -14.86 -9.27
C GLN A 195 31.82 -15.12 -8.93
N ARG A 196 31.54 -15.93 -7.90
CA ARG A 196 30.17 -16.15 -7.42
C ARG A 196 29.54 -14.86 -6.90
N ARG A 197 30.28 -14.04 -6.15
CA ARG A 197 29.81 -12.73 -5.66
C ARG A 197 29.52 -11.77 -6.80
N LEU A 198 30.39 -11.70 -7.81
CA LEU A 198 30.17 -10.89 -9.02
C LEU A 198 28.91 -11.32 -9.77
N ARG A 199 28.73 -12.62 -10.01
CA ARG A 199 27.51 -13.14 -10.65
C ARG A 199 26.24 -12.79 -9.87
N HIS A 200 26.27 -12.92 -8.54
CA HIS A 200 25.14 -12.55 -7.69
C HIS A 200 24.86 -11.04 -7.75
N ARG A 201 25.89 -10.19 -7.70
CA ARG A 201 25.76 -8.74 -7.87
C ARG A 201 25.09 -8.40 -9.20
N ASP A 202 25.59 -8.96 -10.30
CA ASP A 202 25.08 -8.67 -11.64
C ASP A 202 23.63 -9.16 -11.79
N GLN A 203 23.28 -10.30 -11.18
CA GLN A 203 21.90 -10.79 -11.12
C GLN A 203 20.99 -9.84 -10.33
N CYS A 204 21.44 -9.34 -9.16
CA CYS A 204 20.68 -8.36 -8.38
C CYS A 204 20.47 -7.05 -9.16
N VAL A 205 21.50 -6.56 -9.85
CA VAL A 205 21.40 -5.34 -10.67
C VAL A 205 20.39 -5.51 -11.81
N ARG A 206 20.41 -6.65 -12.52
CA ARG A 206 19.43 -6.94 -13.58
C ARG A 206 18.01 -7.00 -13.03
N LYS A 207 17.80 -7.69 -11.90
CA LYS A 207 16.50 -7.74 -11.22
C LYS A 207 16.02 -6.36 -10.79
N MET A 208 16.92 -5.50 -10.29
CA MET A 208 16.55 -4.13 -9.91
C MET A 208 16.15 -3.26 -11.10
N ALA A 209 16.82 -3.42 -12.25
CA ALA A 209 16.43 -2.73 -13.48
C ALA A 209 15.01 -3.14 -13.89
N GLN A 210 14.75 -4.45 -13.98
CA GLN A 210 13.42 -4.98 -14.31
C GLN A 210 12.32 -4.46 -13.36
N ILE A 211 12.57 -4.52 -12.03
CA ILE A 211 11.61 -4.00 -11.04
C ILE A 211 11.39 -2.49 -11.21
N THR A 212 12.41 -1.74 -11.62
CA THR A 212 12.27 -0.29 -11.85
C THR A 212 11.39 -0.02 -13.06
N ASP A 213 11.61 -0.75 -14.16
CA ASP A 213 10.80 -0.65 -15.38
C ASP A 213 9.34 -0.99 -15.10
N GLU A 214 9.06 -2.04 -14.32
CA GLU A 214 7.69 -2.41 -13.91
C GLU A 214 7.03 -1.35 -13.04
N ILE A 215 7.77 -0.79 -12.07
CA ILE A 215 7.24 0.31 -11.23
C ILE A 215 6.89 1.53 -12.10
N GLU A 216 7.72 1.84 -13.10
CA GLU A 216 7.45 2.92 -14.05
C GLU A 216 6.25 2.60 -14.96
N GLY A 217 6.09 1.35 -15.38
CA GLY A 217 4.91 0.88 -16.12
C GLY A 217 3.61 1.07 -15.35
N ILE A 218 3.59 0.71 -14.07
CA ILE A 218 2.43 0.94 -13.19
C ILE A 218 2.13 2.43 -13.03
N ASP A 219 3.16 3.26 -12.82
CA ASP A 219 2.97 4.71 -12.70
C ASP A 219 2.36 5.31 -13.97
N GLN A 220 2.88 4.92 -15.14
CA GLN A 220 2.37 5.36 -16.43
C GLN A 220 0.92 4.93 -16.63
N LEU A 221 0.58 3.66 -16.38
CA LEU A 221 -0.78 3.16 -16.53
C LEU A 221 -1.77 3.93 -15.65
N VAL A 222 -1.44 4.12 -14.36
CA VAL A 222 -2.31 4.88 -13.43
C VAL A 222 -2.51 6.32 -13.92
N ARG A 223 -1.47 6.97 -14.44
CA ARG A 223 -1.57 8.32 -15.00
C ARG A 223 -2.43 8.36 -16.27
N LEU A 224 -2.33 7.37 -17.16
CA LEU A 224 -3.17 7.30 -18.36
C LEU A 224 -4.65 7.10 -17.98
N VAL A 225 -4.95 6.24 -17.02
CA VAL A 225 -6.31 6.06 -16.49
C VAL A 225 -6.81 7.35 -15.82
N ALA A 226 -5.96 8.06 -15.08
CA ALA A 226 -6.30 9.36 -14.50
C ALA A 226 -6.64 10.39 -15.59
N GLN A 227 -5.88 10.43 -16.69
CA GLN A 227 -6.14 11.33 -17.82
C GLN A 227 -7.47 10.97 -18.52
N ARG A 228 -7.71 9.68 -18.77
CA ARG A 228 -8.95 9.17 -19.37
C ARG A 228 -10.18 9.56 -18.55
N THR A 229 -10.10 9.35 -17.24
CA THR A 229 -11.22 9.65 -16.31
C THR A 229 -11.47 11.14 -16.16
N ALA A 230 -10.44 11.98 -16.24
CA ALA A 230 -10.58 13.43 -16.23
C ALA A 230 -11.13 13.98 -17.57
N ALA A 231 -10.84 13.34 -18.71
CA ALA A 231 -11.19 13.82 -20.04
C ALA A 231 -11.76 12.69 -20.95
N PRO A 232 -12.96 12.17 -20.66
CA PRO A 232 -13.50 10.97 -21.32
C PRO A 232 -13.84 11.15 -22.80
N SER A 233 -13.98 12.38 -23.28
CA SER A 233 -14.41 12.68 -24.66
C SER A 233 -13.26 12.90 -25.64
N LEU A 234 -12.01 12.92 -25.17
CA LEU A 234 -10.92 13.54 -25.92
C LEU A 234 -10.04 12.60 -26.71
N ASP A 235 -10.01 11.28 -26.43
CA ASP A 235 -8.92 10.49 -27.02
C ASP A 235 -9.17 8.98 -27.18
N VAL A 236 -9.36 8.54 -28.43
CA VAL A 236 -9.42 7.11 -28.81
C VAL A 236 -8.01 6.48 -28.82
N ASP A 237 -6.96 7.29 -28.98
CA ASP A 237 -5.59 6.79 -28.99
C ASP A 237 -5.10 6.50 -27.56
N LEU A 238 -5.64 7.20 -26.56
CA LEU A 238 -5.39 6.93 -25.14
C LEU A 238 -5.89 5.54 -24.73
N ASP A 239 -7.07 5.14 -25.21
CA ASP A 239 -7.66 3.83 -24.94
C ASP A 239 -6.78 2.69 -25.46
N ARG A 240 -6.23 2.85 -26.68
CA ARG A 240 -5.30 1.88 -27.28
C ARG A 240 -3.99 1.78 -26.51
N GLU A 241 -3.47 2.92 -26.05
CA GLU A 241 -2.23 2.92 -25.25
C GLU A 241 -2.47 2.26 -23.89
N ILE A 242 -3.61 2.49 -23.24
CA ILE A 242 -3.98 1.79 -22.00
C ILE A 242 -4.03 0.27 -22.23
N ASP A 243 -4.71 -0.18 -23.28
CA ASP A 243 -4.81 -1.62 -23.60
C ASP A 243 -3.43 -2.22 -23.90
N ARG A 244 -2.58 -1.50 -24.63
CA ARG A 244 -1.20 -1.91 -24.89
C ARG A 244 -0.40 -2.06 -23.60
N ARG A 245 -0.51 -1.10 -22.68
CA ARG A 245 0.25 -1.11 -21.42
C ARG A 245 -0.21 -2.18 -20.45
N LEU A 246 -1.51 -2.47 -20.40
CA LEU A 246 -2.02 -3.62 -19.66
C LEU A 246 -1.40 -4.92 -20.16
N TRP A 247 -1.38 -5.11 -21.48
CA TRP A 247 -0.78 -6.29 -22.08
C TRP A 247 0.73 -6.41 -21.78
N GLU A 248 1.48 -5.30 -21.86
CA GLU A 248 2.91 -5.28 -21.49
C GLU A 248 3.14 -5.64 -20.01
N LEU A 249 2.26 -5.21 -19.10
CA LEU A 249 2.37 -5.55 -17.67
C LEU A 249 2.04 -7.04 -17.40
N ASP A 250 1.01 -7.58 -18.04
CA ASP A 250 0.63 -8.99 -17.89
C ASP A 250 1.76 -9.94 -18.37
N GLU A 251 2.39 -9.63 -19.50
CA GLU A 251 3.53 -10.42 -20.00
C GLU A 251 4.71 -10.44 -19.02
N VAL A 252 4.97 -9.30 -18.38
CA VAL A 252 6.07 -9.16 -17.42
C VAL A 252 5.77 -9.89 -16.12
N ASP A 253 4.52 -9.85 -15.63
CA ASP A 253 4.10 -10.57 -14.44
C ASP A 253 4.23 -12.10 -14.61
N ASP A 254 3.88 -12.62 -15.78
CA ASP A 254 4.09 -14.03 -16.16
C ASP A 254 5.59 -14.39 -16.17
N ALA A 255 6.44 -13.52 -16.71
CA ALA A 255 7.89 -13.72 -16.73
C ALA A 255 8.49 -13.73 -15.31
N LEU A 256 8.02 -12.84 -14.42
CA LEU A 256 8.43 -12.82 -13.03
C LEU A 256 7.98 -14.06 -12.25
N HIS A 257 6.78 -14.56 -12.52
CA HIS A 257 6.31 -15.82 -11.93
C HIS A 257 7.22 -17.00 -12.33
N GLN A 258 7.63 -17.08 -13.59
CA GLN A 258 8.57 -18.11 -14.05
C GLN A 258 9.97 -17.99 -13.43
N LEU A 259 10.41 -16.78 -13.07
CA LEU A 259 11.72 -16.55 -12.43
C LEU A 259 11.70 -16.72 -10.90
N SER A 260 10.53 -16.78 -10.29
CA SER A 260 10.34 -16.92 -8.84
C SER A 260 9.83 -18.29 -8.40
N ALA A 261 9.28 -19.09 -9.32
CA ALA A 261 9.01 -20.52 -9.16
C ALA A 261 10.31 -21.35 -9.21
#